data_AF-A0A6F9CWI9-F1
#
_entry.id   AF-A0A6F9CWI9-F1
#
_cell.length_a   1.000
_cell.length_b   1.000
_cell.length_c   1.000
_cell.angle_alpha   90.00
_cell.angle_beta   90.00
_cell.angle_gamma   90.00
#
_symmetry.space_group_name_H-M   'P 1'
#
loop_
_entity.id
_entity.type
_entity.pdbx_description
1 polymer ?
#
loop_
_entity_poly.entity_id
_entity_poly.type
_entity_poly.pdbx_seq_one_letter_code
_entity_poly.pdbx_strand_id
1 'polypeptide(L)'
;MEHLHYQKIVHRDIKPANVLLGDDGHVKIADFGVSNQFEGNDALLSSTAGTPAFMAPETLSDIHQSFSGKALDVWAMGVTLYCFVFGKCPFIDEYILVLHNKIRTKCVEFPESPEITEELKTLILRMLDKNPDTRITIPEIKLDPWVTQDGCDPLPLEEEHCSVVEVTEEEVQNSVKFVPSLSTVILVKAMLRKRSFSNPYECPRSRAERSMSAPSNLLM
;
A
#
# COMPACT_ATOMS: atom_id res chain seq x y z
N MET A 1 -4.82 8.06 0.49
CA MET A 1 -5.90 7.58 -0.41
C MET A 1 -6.96 8.63 -0.67
N GLU A 2 -7.48 9.33 0.36
CA GLU A 2 -8.42 10.46 0.18
C GLU A 2 -7.96 11.43 -0.93
N HIS A 3 -6.71 11.88 -0.87
CA HIS A 3 -6.13 12.74 -1.91
C HIS A 3 -6.24 12.17 -3.33
N LEU A 4 -5.94 10.87 -3.55
CA LEU A 4 -6.06 10.27 -4.89
C LEU A 4 -7.51 10.25 -5.36
N HIS A 5 -8.44 9.87 -4.48
CA HIS A 5 -9.87 9.83 -4.78
C HIS A 5 -10.43 11.24 -5.06
N TYR A 6 -9.88 12.27 -4.40
CA TYR A 6 -10.17 13.68 -4.66
C TYR A 6 -9.67 14.12 -6.05
N GLN A 7 -8.44 13.74 -6.44
CA GLN A 7 -7.89 13.95 -7.79
C GLN A 7 -8.57 13.08 -8.88
N LYS A 8 -9.64 12.36 -8.54
CA LYS A 8 -10.35 11.43 -9.44
C LYS A 8 -9.47 10.30 -9.97
N ILE A 9 -8.60 9.77 -9.12
CA ILE A 9 -7.73 8.63 -9.41
C ILE A 9 -8.08 7.48 -8.47
N VAL A 10 -8.29 6.29 -9.04
CA VAL A 10 -8.33 5.02 -8.29
C VAL A 10 -7.02 4.26 -8.52
N HIS A 11 -6.42 3.74 -7.46
CA HIS A 11 -5.08 3.16 -7.53
C HIS A 11 -5.09 1.72 -8.07
N ARG A 12 -6.06 0.90 -7.64
CA ARG A 12 -6.33 -0.48 -8.08
C ARG A 12 -5.25 -1.53 -7.73
N ASP A 13 -4.09 -1.13 -7.23
CA ASP A 13 -3.05 -2.07 -6.75
C ASP A 13 -2.43 -1.65 -5.40
N ILE A 14 -3.27 -1.29 -4.42
CA ILE A 14 -2.81 -1.00 -3.06
C ILE A 14 -2.38 -2.30 -2.38
N LYS A 15 -1.13 -2.33 -1.94
CA LYS A 15 -0.50 -3.46 -1.23
C LYS A 15 0.73 -2.97 -0.46
N PRO A 16 1.24 -3.72 0.55
CA PRO A 16 2.42 -3.31 1.31
C PRO A 16 3.63 -2.93 0.44
N ALA A 17 3.87 -3.66 -0.66
CA ALA A 17 4.99 -3.38 -1.56
C ALA A 17 4.91 -2.02 -2.28
N ASN A 18 3.70 -1.45 -2.37
CA ASN A 18 3.43 -0.16 -3.02
C ASN A 18 3.24 0.98 -2.01
N VAL A 19 3.49 0.72 -0.71
CA VAL A 19 3.51 1.72 0.36
C VAL A 19 4.96 1.88 0.82
N LEU A 20 5.59 2.96 0.39
CA LEU A 20 7.00 3.23 0.64
C LEU A 20 7.16 4.10 1.88
N LEU A 21 8.16 3.83 2.71
CA LEU A 21 8.51 4.66 3.87
C LEU A 21 9.64 5.62 3.51
N GLY A 22 9.40 6.92 3.68
CA GLY A 22 10.40 7.97 3.55
C GLY A 22 11.39 7.99 4.71
N ASP A 23 12.50 8.69 4.53
CA ASP A 23 13.50 8.96 5.56
C ASP A 23 12.98 9.89 6.67
N ASP A 24 11.96 10.67 6.36
CA ASP A 24 11.18 11.49 7.28
C ASP A 24 10.15 10.71 8.11
N GLY A 25 10.05 9.40 7.91
CA GLY A 25 9.08 8.54 8.60
C GLY A 25 7.67 8.58 8.02
N HIS A 26 7.42 9.30 6.93
CA HIS A 26 6.11 9.35 6.28
C HIS A 26 5.96 8.30 5.19
N VAL A 27 4.75 7.77 5.04
CA VAL A 27 4.42 6.81 3.98
C VAL A 27 4.02 7.51 2.68
N LYS A 28 4.43 6.95 1.55
CA LYS A 28 4.07 7.41 0.20
C LYS A 28 3.56 6.24 -0.63
N ILE A 29 2.47 6.45 -1.35
CA ILE A 29 1.92 5.46 -2.29
C ILE A 29 2.72 5.54 -3.59
N ALA A 30 3.07 4.38 -4.13
CA ALA A 30 3.84 4.23 -5.37
C ALA A 30 3.19 3.22 -6.32
N ASP A 31 3.71 3.15 -7.55
CA ASP A 31 3.29 2.23 -8.62
C ASP A 31 1.84 2.41 -9.11
N PHE A 32 1.66 3.46 -9.89
CA PHE A 32 0.39 3.82 -10.55
C PHE A 32 0.16 3.08 -11.87
N GLY A 33 0.91 2.02 -12.17
CA GLY A 33 0.93 1.36 -13.49
C GLY A 33 -0.42 0.78 -13.96
N VAL A 34 -1.33 0.52 -13.03
CA VAL A 34 -2.71 0.05 -13.31
C VAL A 34 -3.80 0.99 -12.77
N SER A 35 -3.41 2.18 -12.31
CA SER A 35 -4.34 3.19 -11.83
C SER A 35 -5.28 3.66 -12.95
N ASN A 36 -6.41 4.24 -12.58
CA ASN A 36 -7.36 4.79 -13.56
C ASN A 36 -7.88 6.15 -13.10
N GLN A 37 -8.01 7.07 -14.05
CA GLN A 37 -8.70 8.34 -13.84
C GLN A 37 -10.19 8.18 -14.17
N PHE A 38 -11.06 8.87 -13.45
CA PHE A 38 -12.50 8.81 -13.68
C PHE A 38 -13.14 10.19 -13.68
N GLU A 39 -14.36 10.28 -14.20
CA GLU A 39 -15.20 11.47 -14.14
C GLU A 39 -16.36 11.27 -13.17
N GLY A 40 -16.89 12.37 -12.64
CA GLY A 40 -18.00 12.32 -11.68
C GLY A 40 -17.57 11.88 -10.27
N ASN A 41 -18.43 11.11 -9.59
CA ASN A 41 -18.25 10.78 -8.17
C ASN A 41 -17.42 9.52 -7.92
N ASP A 42 -17.40 8.59 -8.87
CA ASP A 42 -16.72 7.30 -8.73
C ASP A 42 -16.30 6.71 -10.08
N ALA A 43 -15.30 5.84 -10.07
CA ALA A 43 -14.89 5.06 -11.22
C ALA A 43 -15.80 3.83 -11.37
N LEU A 44 -16.66 3.81 -12.38
CA LEU A 44 -17.40 2.61 -12.75
C LEU A 44 -16.51 1.71 -13.61
N LEU A 45 -15.96 0.67 -12.99
CA LEU A 45 -14.99 -0.23 -13.63
C LEU A 45 -15.67 -1.53 -14.08
N SER A 46 -15.27 -2.03 -15.26
CA SER A 46 -15.65 -3.34 -15.79
C SER A 46 -14.44 -4.26 -16.01
N SER A 47 -13.22 -3.75 -15.83
CA SER A 47 -11.97 -4.50 -16.01
C SER A 47 -11.33 -4.87 -14.68
N THR A 48 -10.79 -6.09 -14.62
CA THR A 48 -10.01 -6.58 -13.49
C THR A 48 -8.52 -6.28 -13.71
N ALA A 49 -7.88 -5.68 -12.71
CA ALA A 49 -6.44 -5.43 -12.67
C ALA A 49 -5.97 -5.43 -11.21
N GLY A 50 -4.66 -5.56 -11.01
CA GLY A 50 -4.03 -5.57 -9.68
C GLY A 50 -3.60 -6.96 -9.21
N THR A 51 -3.09 -7.02 -7.98
CA THR A 51 -2.55 -8.25 -7.38
C THR A 51 -3.68 -9.15 -6.84
N PRO A 52 -3.79 -10.44 -7.24
CA PRO A 52 -4.95 -11.28 -6.94
C PRO A 52 -5.40 -11.37 -5.48
N ALA A 53 -4.46 -11.45 -4.53
CA ALA A 53 -4.79 -11.53 -3.10
C ALA A 53 -5.41 -10.25 -2.52
N PHE A 54 -5.32 -9.13 -3.25
CA PHE A 54 -5.82 -7.81 -2.87
C PHE A 54 -7.07 -7.42 -3.66
N MET A 55 -7.53 -8.26 -4.58
CA MET A 55 -8.73 -8.00 -5.38
C MET A 55 -9.99 -8.15 -4.54
N ALA A 56 -10.93 -7.22 -4.71
CA ALA A 56 -12.23 -7.25 -4.03
C ALA A 56 -13.17 -8.29 -4.66
N PRO A 57 -14.08 -8.91 -3.88
CA PRO A 57 -14.91 -10.03 -4.34
C PRO A 57 -15.82 -9.67 -5.52
N GLU A 58 -16.32 -8.44 -5.59
CA GLU A 58 -17.17 -7.95 -6.67
C GLU A 58 -16.47 -7.97 -8.04
N THR A 59 -15.14 -7.88 -8.07
CA THR A 59 -14.35 -7.96 -9.31
C THR A 59 -14.19 -9.40 -9.83
N LEU A 60 -14.54 -10.39 -9.01
CA LEU A 60 -14.37 -11.82 -9.28
C LEU A 60 -15.70 -12.52 -9.62
N SER A 61 -16.75 -11.73 -9.85
CA SER A 61 -18.07 -12.22 -10.24
C SER A 61 -18.17 -12.37 -11.76
N ASP A 62 -18.86 -13.42 -12.22
CA ASP A 62 -19.06 -13.70 -13.65
C ASP A 62 -20.09 -12.77 -14.31
N ILE A 63 -20.75 -11.92 -13.53
CA ILE A 63 -21.74 -10.95 -14.00
C ILE A 63 -20.99 -9.68 -14.41
N HIS A 64 -21.19 -9.23 -15.64
CA HIS A 64 -20.66 -7.95 -16.14
C HIS A 64 -21.37 -6.75 -15.48
N GLN A 65 -21.13 -6.57 -14.19
CA GLN A 65 -21.60 -5.43 -13.41
C GLN A 65 -20.46 -4.44 -13.21
N SER A 66 -20.76 -3.16 -13.41
CA SER A 66 -19.84 -2.09 -13.03
C SER A 66 -19.71 -2.02 -11.52
N PHE A 67 -18.47 -1.94 -11.02
CA PHE A 67 -18.19 -1.79 -9.59
C PHE A 67 -17.51 -0.44 -9.29
N SER A 68 -17.68 0.03 -8.06
CA SER A 68 -17.04 1.25 -7.53
C SER A 68 -15.54 1.03 -7.40
N GLY A 69 -14.73 1.80 -8.14
CA GLY A 69 -13.28 1.78 -8.01
C GLY A 69 -12.78 2.27 -6.65
N LYS A 70 -13.49 3.23 -6.03
CA LYS A 70 -13.15 3.68 -4.67
C LYS A 70 -13.32 2.56 -3.64
N ALA A 71 -14.39 1.78 -3.75
CA ALA A 71 -14.63 0.63 -2.87
C ALA A 71 -13.57 -0.47 -3.03
N LEU A 72 -13.01 -0.67 -4.23
CA LEU A 72 -11.90 -1.60 -4.45
C LEU A 72 -10.65 -1.18 -3.68
N ASP A 73 -10.32 0.10 -3.75
CA ASP A 73 -9.17 0.66 -3.06
C ASP A 73 -9.30 0.50 -1.54
N VAL A 74 -10.51 0.69 -0.98
CA VAL A 74 -10.77 0.44 0.44
C VAL A 74 -10.56 -1.04 0.80
N TRP A 75 -11.07 -1.97 -0.01
CA TRP A 75 -10.83 -3.40 0.21
C TRP A 75 -9.33 -3.71 0.23
N ALA A 76 -8.60 -3.23 -0.76
CA ALA A 76 -7.15 -3.42 -0.86
C ALA A 76 -6.39 -2.79 0.31
N MET A 77 -6.84 -1.64 0.82
CA MET A 77 -6.33 -1.06 2.07
C MET A 77 -6.61 -1.97 3.28
N GLY A 78 -7.78 -2.59 3.38
CA GLY A 78 -8.11 -3.52 4.46
C GLY A 78 -7.23 -4.77 4.45
N VAL A 79 -6.98 -5.34 3.25
CA VAL A 79 -6.04 -6.45 3.07
C VAL A 79 -4.62 -6.01 3.47
N THR A 80 -4.21 -4.79 3.09
CA THR A 80 -2.90 -4.21 3.41
C THR A 80 -2.72 -4.01 4.92
N LEU A 81 -3.74 -3.46 5.60
CA LEU A 81 -3.74 -3.27 7.04
C LEU A 81 -3.61 -4.61 7.77
N TYR A 82 -4.38 -5.63 7.35
CA TYR A 82 -4.23 -6.98 7.88
C TYR A 82 -2.80 -7.51 7.67
N CYS A 83 -2.20 -7.27 6.49
CA CYS A 83 -0.82 -7.70 6.22
C CYS A 83 0.21 -7.00 7.14
N PHE A 84 0.03 -5.72 7.46
CA PHE A 84 0.93 -5.02 8.39
C PHE A 84 0.90 -5.61 9.79
N VAL A 85 -0.27 -6.07 10.24
CA VAL A 85 -0.46 -6.64 11.58
C VAL A 85 0.05 -8.08 11.64
N PHE A 86 -0.32 -8.92 10.66
CA PHE A 86 -0.11 -10.37 10.73
C PHE A 86 1.01 -10.90 9.82
N GLY A 87 1.60 -10.06 8.98
CA GLY A 87 2.65 -10.45 8.03
C GLY A 87 2.19 -11.36 6.89
N LYS A 88 0.88 -11.59 6.74
CA LYS A 88 0.27 -12.45 5.71
C LYS A 88 -1.07 -11.90 5.27
N CYS A 89 -1.55 -12.31 4.09
CA CYS A 89 -2.89 -11.95 3.62
C CYS A 89 -4.00 -12.73 4.35
N PRO A 90 -5.20 -12.15 4.52
CA PRO A 90 -6.35 -12.83 5.14
C PRO A 90 -6.87 -13.97 4.26
N PHE A 91 -6.70 -13.85 2.94
CA PHE A 91 -7.02 -14.88 1.96
C PHE A 91 -5.78 -15.16 1.12
N ILE A 92 -5.35 -16.42 1.08
CA ILE A 92 -4.25 -16.87 0.23
C ILE A 92 -4.47 -18.33 -0.19
N ASP A 93 -4.06 -18.65 -1.41
CA ASP A 93 -4.00 -20.00 -1.95
C ASP A 93 -3.01 -20.04 -3.12
N GLU A 94 -2.46 -21.22 -3.42
CA GLU A 94 -1.60 -21.43 -4.59
C GLU A 94 -2.41 -21.42 -5.89
N TYR A 95 -3.67 -21.88 -5.82
CA TYR A 95 -4.55 -21.97 -6.98
C TYR A 95 -5.48 -20.76 -7.05
N ILE A 96 -5.36 -20.00 -8.14
CA ILE A 96 -6.10 -18.75 -8.35
C ILE A 96 -7.61 -18.89 -8.19
N LEU A 97 -8.21 -19.98 -8.69
CA LEU A 97 -9.64 -20.24 -8.57
C LEU A 97 -10.07 -20.49 -7.13
N VAL A 98 -9.23 -21.15 -6.34
CA VAL A 98 -9.47 -21.40 -4.91
C VAL A 98 -9.32 -20.12 -4.11
N LEU A 99 -8.31 -19.30 -4.42
CA LEU A 99 -8.14 -17.97 -3.87
C LEU A 99 -9.38 -17.09 -4.11
N HIS A 100 -9.85 -17.03 -5.36
CA HIS A 100 -11.05 -16.27 -5.70
C HIS A 100 -12.29 -16.77 -4.95
N ASN A 101 -12.42 -18.09 -4.79
CA ASN A 101 -13.49 -18.66 -4.00
C ASN A 101 -13.40 -18.25 -2.52
N LYS A 102 -12.19 -18.29 -1.93
CA LYS A 102 -11.95 -17.84 -0.55
C LYS A 102 -12.30 -16.36 -0.37
N ILE A 103 -11.85 -15.50 -1.29
CA ILE A 103 -12.16 -14.06 -1.27
C ILE A 103 -13.68 -13.83 -1.29
N ARG A 104 -14.44 -14.59 -2.10
CA ARG A 104 -15.90 -14.44 -2.19
C ARG A 104 -16.69 -15.03 -1.03
N THR A 105 -16.23 -16.12 -0.43
CA THR A 105 -17.08 -16.93 0.47
C THR A 105 -16.57 -17.05 1.89
N LYS A 106 -15.25 -16.99 2.11
CA LYS A 106 -14.67 -17.23 3.43
C LYS A 106 -14.73 -15.97 4.29
N CYS A 107 -15.09 -16.12 5.57
CA CYS A 107 -14.96 -15.07 6.56
C CYS A 107 -13.48 -14.75 6.84
N VAL A 108 -13.21 -13.51 7.28
CA VAL A 108 -11.87 -13.12 7.73
C VAL A 108 -11.59 -13.80 9.07
N GLU A 109 -10.44 -14.46 9.17
CA GLU A 109 -9.97 -15.13 10.39
C GLU A 109 -8.77 -14.36 10.96
N PHE A 110 -8.75 -14.17 12.27
CA PHE A 110 -7.66 -13.50 12.99
C PHE A 110 -6.84 -14.55 13.74
N PRO A 111 -5.52 -14.63 13.52
CA PRO A 111 -4.62 -15.46 14.31
C PRO A 111 -4.65 -15.06 15.80
N GLU A 112 -4.33 -16.01 16.69
CA GLU A 112 -4.20 -15.75 18.13
C GLU A 112 -3.03 -14.81 18.49
N SER A 113 -2.03 -14.69 17.60
CA SER A 113 -0.85 -13.86 17.79
C SER A 113 -0.48 -13.10 16.51
N PRO A 114 -0.15 -11.80 16.60
CA PRO A 114 -0.25 -10.96 17.80
C PRO A 114 -1.71 -10.70 18.20
N GLU A 115 -1.94 -10.48 19.50
CA GLU A 115 -3.23 -10.01 19.99
C GLU A 115 -3.46 -8.57 19.52
N ILE A 116 -4.68 -8.28 19.06
CA ILE A 116 -5.08 -6.97 18.56
C ILE A 116 -6.29 -6.47 19.32
N THR A 117 -6.49 -5.15 19.32
CA THR A 117 -7.66 -4.54 19.95
C THR A 117 -8.93 -4.84 19.14
N GLU A 118 -10.09 -4.83 19.80
CA GLU A 118 -11.36 -5.09 19.11
C GLU A 118 -11.74 -3.95 18.15
N GLU A 119 -11.25 -2.73 18.38
CA GLU A 119 -11.41 -1.59 17.48
C GLU A 119 -10.70 -1.84 16.14
N LEU A 120 -9.44 -2.29 16.17
CA LEU A 120 -8.70 -2.64 14.96
C LEU A 120 -9.38 -3.77 14.18
N LYS A 121 -9.81 -4.81 14.90
CA LYS A 121 -10.52 -5.95 14.32
C LYS A 121 -11.82 -5.51 13.65
N THR A 122 -12.58 -4.63 14.31
CA THR A 122 -13.81 -4.05 13.78
C THR A 122 -13.54 -3.25 12.51
N LEU A 123 -12.52 -2.38 12.50
CA LEU A 123 -12.14 -1.61 11.33
C LEU A 123 -11.76 -2.53 10.15
N ILE A 124 -10.90 -3.52 10.38
CA ILE A 124 -10.50 -4.50 9.36
C ILE A 124 -11.74 -5.21 8.79
N LEU A 125 -12.68 -5.65 9.64
CA LEU A 125 -13.90 -6.32 9.19
C LEU A 125 -14.79 -5.40 8.37
N ARG A 126 -14.92 -4.12 8.73
CA ARG A 126 -15.68 -3.12 7.97
C ARG A 126 -15.05 -2.78 6.61
N MET A 127 -13.71 -2.77 6.53
CA MET A 127 -12.98 -2.60 5.27
C MET A 127 -13.06 -3.84 4.36
N LEU A 128 -13.12 -5.03 4.96
CA LEU A 128 -13.23 -6.32 4.28
C LEU A 128 -14.68 -6.83 4.20
N ASP A 129 -15.66 -5.93 4.25
CA ASP A 129 -17.04 -6.26 3.92
C ASP A 129 -17.11 -6.67 2.44
N LYS A 130 -17.70 -7.84 2.20
CA LYS A 130 -17.82 -8.40 0.85
C LYS A 130 -18.84 -7.65 0.01
N ASN A 131 -19.82 -7.00 0.64
CA ASN A 131 -20.75 -6.14 -0.06
C ASN A 131 -20.15 -4.73 -0.20
N PRO A 132 -19.83 -4.26 -1.42
CA PRO A 132 -19.24 -2.93 -1.61
C PRO A 132 -20.18 -1.80 -1.20
N ASP A 133 -21.50 -2.00 -1.19
CA ASP A 133 -22.48 -0.97 -0.83
C ASP A 133 -22.54 -0.69 0.68
N THR A 134 -22.13 -1.65 1.50
CA THR A 134 -22.07 -1.54 2.98
C THR A 134 -20.65 -1.44 3.52
N ARG A 135 -19.65 -1.60 2.64
CA ARG A 135 -18.23 -1.45 2.97
C ARG A 135 -17.96 -0.02 3.41
N ILE A 136 -17.20 0.12 4.50
CA ILE A 136 -16.82 1.43 5.04
C ILE A 136 -16.15 2.30 3.97
N THR A 137 -16.41 3.59 4.00
CA THR A 137 -15.85 4.57 3.07
C THR A 137 -14.64 5.30 3.67
N ILE A 138 -13.82 5.96 2.85
CA ILE A 138 -12.68 6.74 3.33
C ILE A 138 -13.09 7.82 4.36
N PRO A 139 -14.17 8.61 4.17
CA PRO A 139 -14.61 9.57 5.18
C PRO A 139 -14.98 8.92 6.51
N GLU A 140 -15.60 7.74 6.49
CA GLU A 140 -15.93 7.00 7.71
C GLU A 140 -14.69 6.41 8.38
N ILE A 141 -13.70 5.92 7.61
CA ILE A 141 -12.42 5.45 8.15
C ILE A 141 -11.70 6.59 8.89
N LYS A 142 -11.74 7.83 8.36
CA LYS A 142 -11.11 8.99 9.00
C LYS A 142 -11.69 9.33 10.37
N LEU A 143 -12.92 8.88 10.64
CA LEU A 143 -13.61 9.09 11.91
C LEU A 143 -13.60 7.84 12.80
N ASP A 144 -12.95 6.77 12.36
CA ASP A 144 -12.95 5.51 13.10
C ASP A 144 -12.17 5.66 14.43
N PRO A 145 -12.67 5.10 15.55
CA PRO A 145 -12.02 5.22 16.85
C PRO A 145 -10.59 4.69 16.86
N TRP A 146 -10.30 3.62 16.12
CA TRP A 146 -8.94 3.07 16.06
C TRP A 146 -7.98 4.02 15.33
N VAL A 147 -8.47 4.71 14.31
CA VAL A 147 -7.68 5.64 13.49
C VAL A 147 -7.42 6.95 14.23
N THR A 148 -8.43 7.45 14.94
CA THR A 148 -8.38 8.76 15.61
C THR A 148 -7.98 8.68 17.09
N GLN A 149 -7.69 7.48 17.58
CA GLN A 149 -7.39 7.23 18.99
C GLN A 149 -8.51 7.77 19.90
N ASP A 150 -9.75 7.35 19.62
CA ASP A 150 -10.99 7.85 20.24
C ASP A 150 -11.16 9.38 20.13
N GLY A 151 -10.73 9.97 19.02
CA GLY A 151 -10.78 11.40 18.74
C GLY A 151 -9.65 12.23 19.36
N CYS A 152 -8.67 11.60 20.01
CA CYS A 152 -7.49 12.29 20.56
C CYS A 152 -6.50 12.75 19.47
N ASP A 153 -6.49 12.07 18.32
CA ASP A 153 -5.62 12.36 17.19
C ASP A 153 -6.43 12.41 15.88
N PRO A 154 -7.20 13.49 15.65
CA PRO A 154 -8.05 13.60 14.47
C PRO A 154 -7.21 13.78 13.20
N LEU A 155 -7.61 13.10 12.12
CA LEU A 155 -7.02 13.31 10.81
C LEU A 155 -7.41 14.68 10.24
N PRO A 156 -6.55 15.32 9.42
CA PRO A 156 -6.83 16.62 8.80
C PRO A 156 -8.12 16.60 7.98
N LEU A 157 -8.81 17.74 7.88
CA LEU A 157 -10.00 17.88 7.06
C LEU A 157 -9.64 17.76 5.56
N GLU A 158 -10.60 17.32 4.74
CA GLU A 158 -10.39 17.17 3.28
C GLU A 158 -9.91 18.49 2.66
N GLU A 159 -10.50 19.63 3.06
CA GLU A 159 -10.15 20.97 2.57
C GLU A 159 -8.71 21.40 2.90
N GLU A 160 -8.15 20.89 4.00
CA GLU A 160 -6.78 21.20 4.43
C GLU A 160 -5.76 20.27 3.76
N HIS A 161 -6.18 19.07 3.36
CA HIS A 161 -5.30 18.01 2.86
C HIS A 161 -5.38 17.81 1.34
N CYS A 162 -6.46 18.26 0.69
CA CYS A 162 -6.73 18.03 -0.72
C CYS A 162 -6.84 19.34 -1.49
N SER A 163 -5.76 19.71 -2.17
CA SER A 163 -5.77 20.71 -3.25
C SER A 163 -5.73 19.99 -4.59
N VAL A 164 -6.47 20.48 -5.59
CA VAL A 164 -6.33 20.00 -6.98
C VAL A 164 -4.87 20.19 -7.40
N VAL A 165 -4.23 19.11 -7.85
CA VAL A 165 -2.85 19.17 -8.31
C VAL A 165 -2.86 19.64 -9.75
N GLU A 166 -2.41 20.86 -9.99
CA GLU A 166 -2.12 21.34 -11.34
C GLU A 166 -0.73 20.84 -11.75
N VAL A 167 -0.68 19.85 -12.64
CA VAL A 167 0.59 19.35 -13.17
C VAL A 167 1.13 20.35 -14.18
N THR A 168 2.27 20.95 -13.87
CA THR A 168 2.93 21.89 -14.77
C THR A 168 3.71 21.16 -15.86
N GLU A 169 3.88 21.81 -17.01
CA GLU A 169 4.62 21.23 -18.14
C GLU A 169 6.11 21.00 -17.81
N GLU A 170 6.66 21.82 -16.90
CA GLU A 170 8.00 21.62 -16.34
C GLU A 170 8.10 20.34 -15.49
N GLU A 171 7.10 20.05 -14.66
CA GLU A 171 7.05 18.80 -13.88
C GLU A 171 6.94 17.57 -14.78
N VAL A 172 6.15 17.65 -15.86
CA VAL A 172 6.08 16.58 -16.86
C VAL A 172 7.44 16.36 -17.51
N GLN A 173 8.14 17.42 -17.91
CA GLN A 173 9.46 17.32 -18.52
C GLN A 173 10.51 16.75 -17.54
N ASN A 174 10.39 17.08 -16.25
CA ASN A 174 11.28 16.60 -15.19
C ASN A 174 10.89 15.21 -14.63
N SER A 175 9.75 14.64 -15.04
CA SER A 175 9.27 13.34 -14.56
C SER A 175 10.15 12.18 -15.03
N VAL A 176 10.79 12.30 -16.20
CA VAL A 176 11.74 11.33 -16.74
C VAL A 176 13.17 11.83 -16.51
N LYS A 177 13.73 11.51 -15.34
CA LYS A 177 15.16 11.74 -15.10
C LYS A 177 15.96 10.61 -15.73
N PHE A 178 16.67 10.90 -16.82
CA PHE A 178 17.62 9.97 -17.39
C PHE A 178 18.64 9.57 -16.32
N VAL A 179 18.69 8.27 -15.97
CA VAL A 179 19.78 7.75 -15.14
C VAL A 179 21.06 7.91 -15.97
N PRO A 180 21.97 8.82 -15.59
CA PRO A 180 22.94 9.36 -16.53
C PRO A 180 24.07 8.39 -16.87
N SER A 181 24.15 7.22 -16.22
CA SER A 181 25.16 6.23 -16.55
C SER A 181 24.65 4.80 -16.52
N LEU A 182 25.02 4.04 -17.56
CA LEU A 182 24.88 2.59 -17.62
C LEU A 182 25.50 1.92 -16.38
N SER A 183 26.57 2.51 -15.83
CA SER A 183 27.24 2.08 -14.60
C SER A 183 26.29 2.09 -13.39
N THR A 184 25.44 3.11 -13.26
CA THR A 184 24.44 3.20 -12.18
C THR A 184 23.38 2.11 -12.35
N VAL A 185 22.93 1.85 -13.57
CA VAL A 185 21.96 0.78 -13.85
C VAL A 185 22.54 -0.60 -13.56
N ILE A 186 23.80 -0.85 -13.98
CA ILE A 186 24.53 -2.08 -13.69
C ILE A 186 24.69 -2.26 -12.17
N LEU A 187 25.05 -1.19 -11.47
CA LEU A 187 25.22 -1.16 -10.01
C LEU A 187 23.92 -1.52 -9.29
N VAL A 188 22.82 -0.84 -9.62
CA VAL A 188 21.48 -1.11 -9.04
C VAL A 188 21.05 -2.55 -9.32
N LYS A 189 21.22 -3.04 -10.56
CA LYS A 189 20.90 -4.43 -10.92
C LYS A 189 21.73 -5.45 -10.13
N ALA A 190 23.01 -5.17 -9.90
CA ALA A 190 23.89 -6.01 -9.10
C ALA A 190 23.49 -6.02 -7.61
N MET A 191 23.10 -4.87 -7.06
CA MET A 191 22.63 -4.71 -5.68
C MET A 191 21.32 -5.45 -5.43
N LEU A 192 20.36 -5.33 -6.35
CA LEU A 192 19.08 -6.05 -6.32
C LEU A 192 19.28 -7.57 -6.37
N ARG A 193 20.17 -8.06 -7.25
CA ARG A 193 20.49 -9.50 -7.35
C ARG A 193 21.14 -10.05 -6.07
N LYS A 194 21.93 -9.23 -5.38
CA LYS A 194 22.63 -9.60 -4.14
C LYS A 194 21.84 -9.32 -2.86
N ARG A 195 20.63 -8.74 -2.96
CA ARG A 195 19.81 -8.26 -1.83
C ARG A 195 20.63 -7.42 -0.84
N SER A 196 21.53 -6.59 -1.36
CA SER A 196 22.44 -5.77 -0.57
C SER A 196 22.56 -4.40 -1.22
N PHE A 197 22.25 -3.36 -0.45
CA PHE A 197 22.41 -1.96 -0.87
C PHE A 197 23.82 -1.41 -0.58
N SER A 198 24.79 -2.31 -0.32
CA SER A 198 26.20 -1.94 -0.22
C SER A 198 26.80 -1.85 -1.62
N ASN A 199 27.65 -0.85 -1.90
CA ASN A 199 28.33 -0.74 -3.19
C ASN A 199 29.24 -1.97 -3.41
N PRO A 200 28.94 -2.88 -4.35
CA PRO A 200 29.74 -4.09 -4.59
C PRO A 200 31.14 -3.81 -5.15
N TYR A 201 31.45 -2.56 -5.52
CA TYR A 201 32.75 -2.13 -6.04
C TYR A 201 33.56 -1.32 -5.01
N GLU A 202 33.11 -1.20 -3.76
CA GLU A 202 33.98 -0.66 -2.71
C GLU A 202 35.21 -1.54 -2.52
N CYS A 203 36.39 -0.94 -2.65
CA CYS A 203 37.67 -1.61 -2.45
C CYS A 203 37.78 -2.09 -0.98
N PRO A 204 38.24 -3.33 -0.70
CA PRO A 204 38.23 -3.92 0.65
C PRO A 204 38.97 -3.13 1.74
N ARG A 205 39.77 -2.12 1.37
CA ARG A 205 40.59 -1.34 2.32
C ARG A 205 39.78 -0.47 3.27
N SER A 206 38.58 0.00 2.92
CA SER A 206 37.78 0.88 3.81
C SER A 206 37.01 0.11 4.90
N ARG A 207 36.82 -1.21 4.74
CA ARG A 207 36.07 -2.04 5.69
C ARG A 207 36.87 -2.35 6.97
N ALA A 208 38.20 -2.34 6.87
CA ALA A 208 39.11 -2.55 8.00
C ALA A 208 39.17 -1.33 8.93
N GLU A 209 39.05 -0.11 8.40
CA GLU A 209 39.15 1.12 9.20
C GLU A 209 37.88 1.43 9.99
N ARG A 210 36.69 1.03 9.50
CA ARG A 210 35.42 1.21 10.23
C ARG A 210 35.19 0.20 11.36
N SER A 211 36.01 -0.85 11.46
CA SER A 211 35.88 -1.89 12.49
C SER A 211 36.74 -1.63 13.74
N MET A 212 37.49 -0.52 13.79
CA MET A 212 38.44 -0.20 14.88
C MET A 212 37.92 0.85 15.88
N SER A 213 36.61 1.13 15.90
CA SER A 213 35.99 1.98 16.94
C SER A 213 35.08 1.14 17.84
N ALA A 214 35.68 0.23 18.60
CA ALA A 214 35.12 -0.28 19.85
C ALA A 214 36.10 0.09 20.97
N PRO A 215 35.65 0.71 22.07
CA PRO A 215 36.55 1.21 23.10
C PRO A 215 37.22 0.07 23.85
N SER A 216 38.53 0.23 24.06
CA SER A 216 39.39 -0.62 24.87
C SER A 216 38.85 -0.80 26.29
N ASN A 217 38.93 -2.02 26.79
CA ASN A 217 38.76 -2.36 28.20
C ASN A 217 39.66 -1.52 29.12
N LEU A 218 39.06 -1.02 30.21
CA LEU A 218 39.61 -0.52 31.48
C LEU A 218 38.52 -0.94 32.49
N LEU A 219 38.69 -1.63 33.62
CA LEU A 219 39.79 -1.91 34.54
C LEU A 219 39.37 -3.09 35.44
N MET A 220 40.39 -3.74 36.03
CA MET A 220 40.44 -4.43 37.34
C MET A 220 39.40 -5.49 37.69
#